data_AF-A0A942MBL8-F1
#
_entry.id   AF-A0A942MBL8-F1
#
_cell.length_a   1.000
_cell.length_b   1.000
_cell.length_c   1.000
_cell.angle_alpha   90.00
_cell.angle_beta   90.00
_cell.angle_gamma   90.00
#
_symmetry.space_group_name_H-M   'P 1'
#
loop_
_entity.id
_entity.type
_entity.pdbx_description
1 polymer ?
#
loop_
_entity_poly.entity_id
_entity_poly.type
_entity_poly.pdbx_seq_one_letter_code
_entity_poly.pdbx_strand_id
1 'polypeptide(L)'
;MLRYFHSGGSANTRHGDGSLSTTAPGQEEADKFMYDPRDPVPTTGGNHLMTMNYFRGPLSQEKVEERDDILVYLTAPLASDIEITGPVKVVLYAASCAPDTDFTAKLVDVHPGGKTYNIADGIIRSSRRNQSAAPELIMPGEVYEYRIDLWATSNLFKAGHRIGVEISSSNFPRFDRNTNTGVSGRDSADLQPALQTVLHNERYPSHIVLPIIPR
;
A
#
# COMPACT_ATOMS: atom_id res chain seq x y z
N MET A 1 15.33 8.90 -1.06
CA MET A 1 15.17 8.70 -2.51
C MET A 1 13.72 8.41 -2.83
N LEU A 2 13.19 8.94 -3.93
CA LEU A 2 11.83 8.67 -4.39
C LEU A 2 11.85 7.47 -5.35
N ARG A 3 10.85 6.60 -5.23
CA ARG A 3 10.53 5.61 -6.27
C ARG A 3 9.06 5.73 -6.63
N TYR A 4 8.79 6.11 -7.88
CA TYR A 4 7.46 6.29 -8.43
C TYR A 4 6.85 4.96 -8.85
N PHE A 5 5.53 4.90 -8.77
CA PHE A 5 4.73 3.78 -9.22
C PHE A 5 4.53 3.89 -10.73
N HIS A 6 4.46 2.75 -11.42
CA HIS A 6 4.14 2.65 -12.83
C HIS A 6 3.38 1.37 -13.12
N SER A 7 2.48 1.38 -14.10
CA SER A 7 1.80 0.19 -14.61
C SER A 7 1.09 0.50 -15.94
N GLY A 8 0.60 -0.54 -16.62
CA GLY A 8 -0.36 -0.42 -17.73
C GLY A 8 -1.82 -0.45 -17.26
N GLY A 9 -2.08 -0.20 -15.97
CA GLY A 9 -3.40 -0.35 -15.33
C GLY A 9 -3.70 -1.79 -14.91
N SER A 10 -2.68 -2.63 -14.69
CA SER A 10 -2.80 -4.04 -14.31
C SER A 10 -1.80 -4.43 -13.22
N ALA A 11 -1.55 -3.56 -12.23
CA ALA A 11 -0.69 -3.87 -11.09
C ALA A 11 -1.33 -4.84 -10.08
N ASN A 12 -2.56 -5.30 -10.29
CA ASN A 12 -3.24 -6.25 -9.43
C ASN A 12 -2.46 -7.57 -9.33
N THR A 13 -2.35 -8.07 -8.11
CA THR A 13 -1.62 -9.29 -7.73
C THR A 13 -0.11 -9.22 -7.96
N ARG A 14 0.63 -10.19 -7.40
CA ARG A 14 2.06 -10.41 -7.69
C ARG A 14 2.40 -10.76 -9.14
N HIS A 15 1.39 -11.01 -9.97
CA HIS A 15 1.55 -11.32 -11.40
C HIS A 15 1.24 -10.11 -12.30
N GLY A 16 0.84 -8.98 -11.71
CA GLY A 16 0.60 -7.74 -12.43
C GLY A 16 1.86 -7.09 -13.01
N ASP A 17 1.66 -5.97 -13.70
CA ASP A 17 2.73 -5.23 -14.40
C ASP A 17 3.27 -4.02 -13.61
N GLY A 18 2.90 -3.91 -12.33
CA GLY A 18 3.31 -2.82 -11.46
C GLY A 18 4.82 -2.75 -11.24
N SER A 19 5.41 -1.58 -11.44
CA SER A 19 6.85 -1.36 -11.26
C SER A 19 7.20 -0.10 -10.47
N LEU A 20 8.42 -0.08 -9.92
CA LEU A 20 8.99 1.02 -9.16
C LEU A 20 10.25 1.58 -9.83
N SER A 21 10.25 2.86 -10.16
CA SER A 21 11.37 3.54 -10.80
C SER A 21 11.74 4.87 -10.13
N THR A 22 12.96 5.34 -10.34
CA THR A 22 13.37 6.70 -9.93
C THR A 22 12.94 7.77 -10.93
N THR A 23 12.51 7.36 -12.13
CA THR A 23 11.96 8.24 -13.16
C THR A 23 10.48 8.49 -12.87
N ALA A 24 10.03 9.74 -12.97
CA ALA A 24 8.61 10.06 -12.79
C ALA A 24 7.75 9.47 -13.93
N PRO A 25 6.48 9.13 -13.67
CA PRO A 25 5.59 8.55 -14.68
C PRO A 25 5.19 9.56 -15.75
N GLY A 26 4.92 9.04 -16.94
CA GLY A 26 4.33 9.80 -18.04
C GLY A 26 2.81 9.82 -17.95
N GLN A 27 2.13 9.76 -19.09
CA GLN A 27 0.71 9.42 -19.11
C GLN A 27 0.57 7.90 -19.05
N GLU A 28 -0.01 7.41 -17.96
CA GLU A 28 -0.17 5.98 -17.67
C GLU A 28 -1.60 5.73 -17.18
N GLU A 29 -2.11 4.53 -17.46
CA GLU A 29 -3.43 4.08 -17.01
C GLU A 29 -3.44 3.88 -15.50
N ALA A 30 -4.54 4.21 -14.85
CA ALA A 30 -4.68 4.03 -13.40
C ALA A 30 -5.01 2.58 -13.04
N ASP A 31 -4.43 2.09 -11.95
CA ASP A 31 -4.76 0.80 -11.37
C ASP A 31 -6.07 0.86 -10.57
N LYS A 32 -6.86 -0.22 -10.61
CA LYS A 32 -8.16 -0.28 -9.96
C LYS A 32 -8.35 -1.59 -9.22
N PHE A 33 -9.02 -1.54 -8.08
CA PHE A 33 -9.42 -2.74 -7.36
C PHE A 33 -10.70 -2.53 -6.55
N MET A 34 -11.41 -3.62 -6.30
CA MET A 34 -12.61 -3.61 -5.46
C MET A 34 -12.22 -3.98 -4.03
N TYR A 35 -12.55 -3.13 -3.06
CA TYR A 35 -12.46 -3.46 -1.65
C TYR A 35 -13.84 -3.83 -1.11
N ASP A 36 -14.02 -5.06 -0.64
CA ASP A 36 -15.21 -5.49 0.11
C ASP A 36 -14.87 -5.64 1.60
N PRO A 37 -15.47 -4.84 2.50
CA PRO A 37 -15.25 -4.99 3.95
C PRO A 37 -15.61 -6.39 4.49
N ARG A 38 -16.39 -7.19 3.77
CA ARG A 38 -16.73 -8.57 4.15
C ARG A 38 -15.59 -9.56 3.89
N ASP A 39 -14.68 -9.23 2.98
CA ASP A 39 -13.49 -10.02 2.65
C ASP A 39 -12.24 -9.13 2.67
N PRO A 40 -11.82 -8.62 3.86
CA PRO A 40 -10.65 -7.76 3.95
C PRO A 40 -9.36 -8.56 3.77
N VAL A 41 -8.32 -7.90 3.26
CA VAL A 41 -6.96 -8.43 3.21
C VAL A 41 -6.52 -8.82 4.62
N PRO A 42 -6.11 -10.09 4.83
CA PRO A 42 -5.70 -10.56 6.14
C PRO A 42 -4.33 -10.02 6.54
N THR A 43 -4.20 -9.64 7.80
CA THR A 43 -2.91 -9.30 8.40
C THR A 43 -2.00 -10.52 8.37
N THR A 44 -0.89 -10.39 7.64
CA THR A 44 0.14 -11.42 7.49
C THR A 44 1.49 -10.84 7.94
N GLY A 45 1.79 -10.96 9.24
CA GLY A 45 3.02 -10.43 9.82
C GLY A 45 2.91 -8.96 10.19
N GLY A 46 4.06 -8.28 10.23
CA GLY A 46 4.17 -6.86 10.55
C GLY A 46 4.32 -6.60 12.05
N ASN A 47 4.20 -5.33 12.43
CA ASN A 47 4.38 -4.85 13.79
C ASN A 47 3.03 -4.58 14.46
N HIS A 48 2.39 -5.64 14.95
CA HIS A 48 1.09 -5.56 15.63
C HIS A 48 1.11 -6.25 17.00
N LEU A 49 0.17 -5.86 17.85
CA LEU A 49 -0.02 -6.39 19.21
C LEU A 49 -1.17 -7.41 19.32
N MET A 50 -1.63 -7.95 18.18
CA MET A 50 -2.71 -8.95 18.15
C MET A 50 -2.38 -10.24 18.91
N THR A 51 -3.44 -10.97 19.26
CA THR A 51 -3.37 -12.23 20.03
C THR A 51 -2.52 -13.28 19.32
N MET A 52 -2.16 -14.35 20.04
CA MET A 52 -1.29 -15.44 19.56
C MET A 52 -1.77 -16.14 18.27
N ASN A 53 -3.02 -15.92 17.85
CA ASN A 53 -3.55 -16.44 16.59
C ASN A 53 -3.05 -15.68 15.35
N TYR A 54 -2.40 -14.52 15.52
CA TYR A 54 -1.80 -13.74 14.44
C TYR A 54 -0.30 -13.62 14.66
N PHE A 55 0.48 -14.25 13.78
CA PHE A 55 1.94 -14.19 13.84
C PHE A 55 2.44 -12.81 13.43
N ARG A 56 3.37 -12.26 14.21
CA ARG A 56 4.04 -10.98 13.98
C ARG A 56 5.43 -11.17 13.37
N GLY A 57 6.00 -10.09 12.83
CA GLY A 57 7.33 -10.09 12.24
C GLY A 57 7.34 -10.34 10.73
N PRO A 58 8.49 -10.74 10.15
CA PRO A 58 8.61 -10.98 8.72
C PRO A 58 7.98 -12.33 8.36
N LEU A 59 6.87 -12.29 7.63
CA LEU A 59 6.16 -13.44 7.10
C LEU A 59 6.06 -13.35 5.59
N SER A 60 5.89 -14.52 4.99
CA SER A 60 5.69 -14.66 3.54
C SER A 60 4.42 -13.96 3.10
N GLN A 61 4.51 -13.07 2.11
CA GLN A 61 3.36 -12.37 1.51
C GLN A 61 2.82 -13.07 0.25
N GLU A 62 3.57 -14.03 -0.29
CA GLU A 62 3.31 -14.71 -1.56
C GLU A 62 1.85 -15.11 -1.82
N LYS A 63 1.19 -15.69 -0.81
CA LYS A 63 -0.21 -16.15 -0.94
C LYS A 63 -1.21 -15.00 -0.89
N VAL A 64 -0.95 -13.97 -0.08
CA VAL A 64 -1.89 -12.86 0.06
C VAL A 64 -1.81 -11.92 -1.15
N GLU A 65 -0.63 -11.79 -1.74
CA GLU A 65 -0.40 -11.05 -3.00
C GLU A 65 -1.10 -11.66 -4.23
N GLU A 66 -1.75 -12.82 -4.13
CA GLU A 66 -2.58 -13.37 -5.22
C GLU A 66 -3.98 -12.72 -5.30
N ARG A 67 -4.33 -11.88 -4.32
CA ARG A 67 -5.63 -11.22 -4.28
C ARG A 67 -5.69 -10.03 -5.25
N ASP A 68 -6.81 -9.92 -5.97
CA ASP A 68 -7.08 -8.82 -6.90
C ASP A 68 -7.19 -7.45 -6.21
N ASP A 69 -7.43 -7.43 -4.90
CA ASP A 69 -7.49 -6.21 -4.09
C ASP A 69 -6.14 -5.76 -3.51
N ILE A 70 -5.05 -6.33 -4.02
CA ILE A 70 -3.68 -5.91 -3.72
C ILE A 70 -2.98 -5.53 -5.02
N LEU A 71 -2.57 -4.27 -5.13
CA LEU A 71 -1.70 -3.80 -6.19
C LEU A 71 -0.25 -3.98 -5.77
N VAL A 72 0.58 -4.58 -6.62
CA VAL A 72 1.99 -4.87 -6.33
C VAL A 72 2.89 -4.12 -7.31
N TYR A 73 3.78 -3.28 -6.79
CA TYR A 73 4.76 -2.54 -7.56
C TYR A 73 6.18 -2.95 -7.18
N LEU A 74 6.98 -3.40 -8.14
CA LEU A 74 8.32 -3.92 -7.88
C LEU A 74 9.42 -3.17 -8.64
N THR A 75 10.58 -2.99 -8.04
CA THR A 75 11.78 -2.63 -8.81
C THR A 75 12.19 -3.78 -9.74
N ALA A 76 13.02 -3.50 -10.75
CA ALA A 76 13.89 -4.52 -11.33
C ALA A 76 14.77 -5.17 -10.22
N PRO A 77 15.34 -6.37 -10.43
CA PRO A 77 16.32 -6.93 -9.51
C PRO A 77 17.45 -5.92 -9.30
N LEU A 78 17.80 -5.68 -8.04
CA LEU A 78 18.78 -4.67 -7.68
C LEU A 78 20.17 -5.07 -8.19
N ALA A 79 20.86 -4.15 -8.86
CA ALA A 79 22.22 -4.37 -9.36
C ALA A 79 23.27 -4.39 -8.24
N SER A 80 22.97 -3.75 -7.11
CA SER A 80 23.82 -3.65 -5.93
C SER A 80 22.96 -3.61 -4.67
N ASP A 81 23.59 -3.84 -3.53
CA ASP A 81 22.94 -3.67 -2.23
C ASP A 81 22.37 -2.25 -2.07
N ILE A 82 21.17 -2.15 -1.48
CA ILE A 82 20.53 -0.90 -1.08
C ILE A 82 20.11 -1.00 0.37
N GLU A 83 20.67 -0.12 1.21
CA GLU A 83 20.26 0.00 2.61
C GLU A 83 19.13 1.02 2.75
N ILE A 84 18.05 0.61 3.42
CA ILE A 84 16.91 1.46 3.78
C ILE A 84 16.82 1.49 5.30
N THR A 85 17.25 2.60 5.91
CA THR A 85 17.27 2.77 7.36
C THR A 85 16.67 4.12 7.75
N GLY A 86 15.51 4.09 8.40
CA GLY A 86 14.79 5.28 8.88
C GLY A 86 13.29 5.25 8.58
N PRO A 87 12.62 6.41 8.67
CA PRO A 87 11.19 6.54 8.40
C PRO A 87 10.83 6.34 6.92
N VAL A 88 9.75 5.61 6.64
CA VAL A 88 9.25 5.29 5.31
C VAL A 88 7.85 5.86 5.13
N LYS A 89 7.59 6.50 3.98
CA LYS A 89 6.29 7.09 3.67
C LYS A 89 5.89 6.79 2.23
N VAL A 90 4.61 6.59 1.99
CA VAL A 90 4.02 6.57 0.65
C VAL A 90 3.19 7.83 0.44
N VAL A 91 3.38 8.48 -0.69
CA VAL A 91 2.49 9.53 -1.21
C VAL A 91 1.66 8.88 -2.31
N LEU A 92 0.37 8.69 -2.05
CA LEU A 92 -0.56 8.01 -2.93
C LEU A 92 -1.59 9.02 -3.44
N TYR A 93 -1.75 9.12 -4.76
CA TYR A 93 -2.88 9.80 -5.37
C TYR A 93 -3.94 8.77 -5.72
N ALA A 94 -5.10 8.88 -5.08
CA ALA A 94 -6.16 7.90 -5.27
C ALA A 94 -7.54 8.55 -5.21
N ALA A 95 -8.51 7.86 -5.79
CA ALA A 95 -9.93 8.16 -5.73
C ALA A 95 -10.71 6.92 -5.28
N SER A 96 -11.85 7.14 -4.64
CA SER A 96 -12.79 6.08 -4.26
C SER A 96 -14.18 6.39 -4.77
N CYS A 97 -14.99 5.39 -5.06
CA CYS A 97 -16.43 5.59 -5.28
C CYS A 97 -17.21 5.74 -3.96
N ALA A 98 -16.57 5.60 -2.82
CA ALA A 98 -17.16 5.73 -1.49
C ALA A 98 -16.85 7.10 -0.84
N PRO A 99 -17.70 7.57 0.09
CA PRO A 99 -17.47 8.81 0.84
C PRO A 99 -16.39 8.69 1.93
N ASP A 100 -16.03 7.48 2.33
CA ASP A 100 -14.84 7.18 3.13
C ASP A 100 -14.31 5.80 2.73
N THR A 101 -13.02 5.56 2.92
CA THR A 101 -12.38 4.25 2.76
C THR A 101 -11.01 4.27 3.45
N ASP A 102 -10.29 3.16 3.47
CA ASP A 102 -8.89 3.14 3.90
C ASP A 102 -7.96 2.89 2.71
N PHE A 103 -6.72 3.37 2.79
CA PHE A 103 -5.63 2.95 1.91
C PHE A 103 -4.48 2.44 2.77
N THR A 104 -4.00 1.24 2.47
CA THR A 104 -2.83 0.62 3.10
C THR A 104 -1.65 0.64 2.14
N ALA A 105 -0.45 0.71 2.72
CA ALA A 105 0.79 0.51 2.01
C ALA A 105 1.71 -0.39 2.81
N LYS A 106 2.38 -1.32 2.13
CA LYS A 106 3.36 -2.23 2.73
C LYS A 106 4.62 -2.27 1.90
N LEU A 107 5.77 -2.02 2.53
CA LEU A 107 7.10 -2.24 1.98
C LEU A 107 7.45 -3.72 2.13
N VAL A 108 7.89 -4.34 1.04
CA VAL A 108 8.29 -5.75 1.01
C VAL A 108 9.67 -5.95 0.38
N ASP A 109 10.34 -7.02 0.80
CA ASP A 109 11.60 -7.50 0.25
C ASP A 109 11.35 -8.79 -0.53
N VAL A 110 11.54 -8.73 -1.86
CA VAL A 110 11.37 -9.88 -2.75
C VAL A 110 12.73 -10.49 -3.02
N HIS A 111 12.94 -11.70 -2.52
CA HIS A 111 14.16 -12.45 -2.70
C HIS A 111 14.25 -13.04 -4.12
N PRO A 112 15.47 -13.36 -4.60
CA PRO A 112 15.65 -14.24 -5.74
C PRO A 112 14.83 -15.53 -5.58
N GLY A 113 14.12 -15.93 -6.64
CA GLY A 113 13.20 -17.07 -6.61
C GLY A 113 11.78 -16.74 -6.17
N GLY A 114 11.46 -15.48 -5.85
CA GLY A 114 10.09 -15.00 -5.69
C GLY A 114 9.55 -14.99 -4.26
N LYS A 115 10.32 -15.42 -3.26
CA LYS A 115 9.88 -15.32 -1.86
C LYS A 115 9.78 -13.86 -1.44
N THR A 116 8.61 -13.43 -0.96
CA THR A 116 8.37 -12.05 -0.54
C THR A 116 8.13 -11.97 0.96
N TYR A 117 8.80 -11.04 1.65
CA TYR A 117 8.63 -10.80 3.09
C TYR A 117 8.21 -9.36 3.37
N ASN A 118 7.27 -9.18 4.30
CA ASN A 118 6.89 -7.84 4.77
C ASN A 118 8.00 -7.20 5.61
N ILE A 119 8.22 -5.91 5.41
CA ILE A 119 9.25 -5.11 6.10
C ILE A 119 8.62 -4.04 6.98
N ALA A 120 7.72 -3.23 6.42
CA ALA A 120 7.03 -2.15 7.12
C ALA A 120 5.67 -1.91 6.47
N ASP A 121 4.70 -1.41 7.22
CA ASP A 121 3.37 -1.15 6.70
C ASP A 121 2.62 -0.09 7.51
N GLY A 122 1.70 0.58 6.83
CA GLY A 122 0.89 1.66 7.36
C GLY A 122 -0.50 1.69 6.73
N ILE A 123 -1.36 2.53 7.29
CA ILE A 123 -2.72 2.76 6.82
C ILE A 123 -3.05 4.24 6.94
N ILE A 124 -3.93 4.71 6.08
CA ILE A 124 -4.61 5.99 6.26
C ILE A 124 -6.10 5.83 5.97
N ARG A 125 -6.93 6.33 6.89
CA ARG A 125 -8.37 6.48 6.66
C ARG A 125 -8.60 7.76 5.87
N SER A 126 -9.37 7.68 4.79
CA SER A 126 -9.49 8.77 3.82
C SER A 126 -10.09 10.04 4.43
N SER A 127 -11.03 9.88 5.38
CA SER A 127 -11.59 10.99 6.15
C SER A 127 -10.59 11.66 7.09
N ARG A 128 -9.47 10.98 7.39
CA ARG A 128 -8.35 11.46 8.23
C ARG A 128 -7.12 11.88 7.41
N ARG A 129 -7.24 12.03 6.09
CA ARG A 129 -6.12 12.44 5.20
C ARG A 129 -5.41 13.71 5.66
N ASN A 130 -6.16 14.64 6.25
CA ASN A 130 -5.66 15.87 6.87
C ASN A 130 -5.44 15.64 8.37
N GLN A 131 -4.24 15.16 8.75
CA GLN A 131 -3.94 14.76 10.13
C GLN A 131 -4.09 15.87 11.19
N SER A 132 -4.01 17.14 10.79
CA SER A 132 -4.13 18.31 11.67
C SER A 132 -5.55 18.87 11.77
N ALA A 133 -6.52 18.27 11.08
CA ALA A 133 -7.91 18.73 11.01
C ALA A 133 -8.90 17.69 11.55
N ALA A 134 -10.15 18.14 11.74
CA ALA A 134 -11.26 17.22 12.02
C ALA A 134 -11.49 16.28 10.81
N PRO A 135 -12.09 15.09 11.02
CA PRO A 135 -12.46 14.20 9.92
C PRO A 135 -13.36 14.89 8.92
N GLU A 136 -13.09 14.67 7.65
CA GLU A 136 -13.89 15.19 6.55
C GLU A 136 -14.02 14.11 5.49
N LEU A 137 -15.25 13.74 5.15
CA LEU A 137 -15.52 12.77 4.09
C LEU A 137 -14.90 13.22 2.76
N ILE A 138 -14.59 12.26 1.90
CA ILE A 138 -14.14 12.53 0.53
C ILE A 138 -15.36 12.62 -0.40
N MET A 139 -15.21 13.37 -1.48
CA MET A 139 -16.19 13.35 -2.57
C MET A 139 -15.92 12.12 -3.46
N PRO A 140 -16.92 11.23 -3.68
CA PRO A 140 -16.75 10.09 -4.56
C PRO A 140 -16.25 10.48 -5.96
N GLY A 141 -15.22 9.80 -6.44
CA GLY A 141 -14.59 10.02 -7.75
C GLY A 141 -13.53 11.14 -7.78
N GLU A 142 -13.42 11.96 -6.74
CA GLU A 142 -12.37 12.98 -6.65
C GLU A 142 -11.02 12.37 -6.25
N VAL A 143 -9.95 12.90 -6.83
CA VAL A 143 -8.58 12.45 -6.55
C VAL A 143 -8.01 13.26 -5.39
N TYR A 144 -7.54 12.56 -4.37
CA TYR A 144 -6.86 13.16 -3.21
C TYR A 144 -5.42 12.64 -3.09
N GLU A 145 -4.55 13.46 -2.52
CA GLU A 145 -3.22 13.03 -2.04
C GLU A 145 -3.36 12.44 -0.63
N TYR A 146 -2.83 11.24 -0.44
CA TYR A 146 -2.77 10.53 0.83
C TYR A 146 -1.32 10.28 1.23
N ARG A 147 -0.95 10.68 2.44
CA ARG A 147 0.39 10.46 3.01
C ARG A 147 0.35 9.33 4.02
N ILE A 148 0.69 8.13 3.57
CA ILE A 148 0.67 6.91 4.39
C ILE A 148 2.02 6.81 5.12
N ASP A 149 1.98 6.83 6.45
CA ASP A 149 3.15 6.63 7.29
C ASP A 149 3.35 5.14 7.57
N LEU A 150 4.45 4.56 7.04
CA LEU A 150 4.82 3.15 7.24
C LEU A 150 5.73 2.98 8.47
N TRP A 151 5.86 4.03 9.28
CA TRP A 151 6.76 4.14 10.43
C TRP A 151 8.21 4.07 9.97
N ALA A 152 9.02 3.19 10.56
CA ALA A 152 10.44 3.08 10.28
C ALA A 152 10.90 1.63 10.15
N THR A 153 11.98 1.43 9.40
CA THR A 153 12.66 0.14 9.26
C THR A 153 14.17 0.33 9.16
N SER A 154 14.92 -0.76 9.29
CA SER A 154 16.32 -0.87 8.89
C SER A 154 16.50 -2.22 8.21
N ASN A 155 16.60 -2.22 6.88
CA ASN A 155 16.77 -3.43 6.07
C ASN A 155 17.80 -3.21 4.97
N LEU A 156 18.65 -4.20 4.75
CA LEU A 156 19.56 -4.26 3.62
C LEU A 156 18.96 -5.14 2.52
N PHE A 157 18.49 -4.51 1.45
CA PHE A 157 18.04 -5.21 0.25
C PHE A 157 19.28 -5.58 -0.55
N LYS A 158 19.56 -6.88 -0.66
CA LYS A 158 20.79 -7.35 -1.33
C LYS A 158 20.68 -7.24 -2.84
N ALA A 159 21.83 -7.21 -3.52
CA ALA A 159 21.87 -7.42 -4.96
C ALA A 159 21.04 -8.66 -5.37
N GLY A 160 20.26 -8.55 -6.45
CA GLY A 160 19.33 -9.57 -6.93
C GLY A 160 17.95 -9.59 -6.25
N HIS A 161 17.78 -8.95 -5.08
CA HIS A 161 16.47 -8.74 -4.48
C HIS A 161 15.69 -7.66 -5.25
N ARG A 162 14.40 -7.48 -4.93
CA ARG A 162 13.60 -6.33 -5.37
C ARG A 162 13.02 -5.61 -4.16
N ILE A 163 12.93 -4.30 -4.28
CA ILE A 163 12.11 -3.49 -3.38
C ILE A 163 10.69 -3.53 -3.93
N GLY A 164 9.72 -3.89 -3.10
CA GLY A 164 8.31 -3.92 -3.47
C GLY A 164 7.44 -3.03 -2.60
N VAL A 165 6.35 -2.54 -3.17
CA VAL A 165 5.29 -1.84 -2.44
C VAL A 165 3.96 -2.50 -2.80
N GLU A 166 3.21 -2.91 -1.78
CA GLU A 166 1.82 -3.36 -1.92
C GLU A 166 0.87 -2.22 -1.52
N ILE A 167 -0.16 -1.98 -2.31
CA ILE A 167 -1.25 -1.03 -2.00
C ILE A 167 -2.58 -1.79 -1.95
N SER A 168 -3.38 -1.54 -0.92
CA SER A 168 -4.74 -2.09 -0.78
C SER A 168 -5.62 -1.12 0.03
N SER A 169 -6.79 -1.56 0.49
CA SER A 169 -7.71 -0.81 1.35
C SER A 169 -8.05 -1.52 2.65
N SER A 170 -7.29 -2.56 3.01
CA SER A 170 -7.43 -3.21 4.31
C SER A 170 -6.15 -3.94 4.74
N ASN A 171 -6.08 -4.23 6.05
CA ASN A 171 -5.06 -5.07 6.68
C ASN A 171 -5.63 -5.50 8.04
N PHE A 172 -6.54 -6.49 8.01
CA PHE A 172 -7.38 -6.88 9.14
C PHE A 172 -6.88 -8.18 9.79
N PRO A 173 -6.79 -8.28 11.14
CA PRO A 173 -7.35 -7.37 12.14
C PRO A 173 -6.36 -6.35 12.71
N ARG A 174 -5.16 -6.17 12.12
CA ARG A 174 -4.23 -5.14 12.61
C ARG A 174 -4.90 -3.76 12.67
N PHE A 175 -5.66 -3.42 11.64
CA PHE A 175 -6.54 -2.26 11.62
C PHE A 175 -7.99 -2.71 11.48
N ASP A 176 -8.92 -1.94 12.07
CA ASP A 176 -10.35 -2.15 11.84
C ASP A 176 -10.68 -1.87 10.37
N ARG A 177 -11.47 -2.74 9.76
CA ARG A 177 -11.93 -2.56 8.38
C ARG A 177 -12.82 -1.32 8.25
N ASN A 178 -12.56 -0.47 7.26
CA ASN A 178 -13.49 0.61 6.91
C ASN A 178 -14.79 0.04 6.35
N THR A 179 -15.93 0.64 6.68
CA THR A 179 -17.27 0.26 6.21
C THR A 179 -17.58 0.77 4.82
N ASN A 180 -16.82 1.76 4.34
CA ASN A 180 -17.01 2.57 3.15
C ASN A 180 -18.27 3.45 3.15
N THR A 181 -18.95 3.62 4.29
CA THR A 181 -20.22 4.39 4.37
C THR A 181 -20.03 5.80 4.92
N GLY A 182 -18.83 6.13 5.42
CA GLY A 182 -18.58 7.33 6.23
C GLY A 182 -19.07 7.21 7.68
N VAL A 183 -19.70 6.09 8.06
CA VAL A 183 -20.11 5.77 9.42
C VAL A 183 -19.19 4.69 9.98
N SER A 184 -18.73 4.85 11.22
CA SER A 184 -17.81 3.90 11.82
C SER A 184 -18.48 2.53 12.01
N GLY A 185 -17.68 1.46 11.92
CA GLY A 185 -18.16 0.09 12.21
C GLY A 185 -18.55 -0.14 13.68
N ARG A 186 -18.27 0.83 14.57
CA ARG A 186 -18.79 0.84 15.95
C ARG A 186 -20.26 1.28 15.98
N ASP A 187 -20.64 2.19 15.10
CA ASP A 187 -21.95 2.87 15.13
C ASP A 187 -22.94 2.28 14.11
N SER A 188 -22.46 1.60 13.06
CA SER A 188 -23.28 0.88 12.10
C SER A 188 -22.64 -0.45 11.67
N ALA A 189 -23.49 -1.43 11.35
CA ALA A 189 -23.09 -2.71 10.75
C ALA A 189 -23.15 -2.69 9.21
N ASP A 190 -23.53 -1.56 8.61
CA ASP A 190 -23.63 -1.42 7.15
C ASP A 190 -22.23 -1.44 6.53
N LEU A 191 -22.05 -2.34 5.57
CA LEU A 191 -20.80 -2.52 4.83
C LEU A 191 -21.08 -2.40 3.33
N GLN A 192 -20.34 -1.54 2.65
CA GLN A 192 -20.47 -1.35 1.21
C GLN A 192 -19.13 -1.66 0.53
N PRO A 193 -19.10 -2.48 -0.54
CA PRO A 193 -17.92 -2.58 -1.38
C PRO A 193 -17.63 -1.23 -2.04
N ALA A 194 -16.36 -0.93 -2.28
CA ALA A 194 -15.94 0.31 -2.92
C ALA A 194 -14.82 0.06 -3.94
N LEU A 195 -15.00 0.60 -5.14
CA LEU A 195 -13.99 0.65 -6.18
C LEU A 195 -12.97 1.74 -5.82
N GLN A 196 -11.71 1.32 -5.79
CA GLN A 196 -10.56 2.17 -5.57
C GLN A 196 -9.83 2.38 -6.88
N THR A 197 -9.31 3.58 -7.09
CA THR A 197 -8.50 3.94 -8.26
C THR A 197 -7.21 4.58 -7.76
N VAL A 198 -6.07 4.01 -8.14
CA VAL A 198 -4.73 4.50 -7.81
C VAL A 198 -4.09 5.09 -9.06
N LEU A 199 -3.69 6.36 -8.99
CA LEU A 199 -3.14 7.10 -10.12
C LEU A 199 -1.62 7.22 -9.99
N HIS A 200 -0.92 7.05 -11.10
CA HIS A 200 0.53 7.21 -11.20
C HIS A 200 0.89 7.80 -12.58
N ASN A 201 0.50 9.04 -12.81
CA ASN A 201 0.79 9.75 -14.06
C ASN A 201 1.49 11.09 -13.80
N GLU A 202 1.81 11.81 -14.86
CA GLU A 202 2.53 13.10 -14.81
C GLU A 202 1.92 14.11 -13.81
N ARG A 203 0.58 14.13 -13.69
CA ARG A 203 -0.13 15.01 -12.75
C ARG A 203 -0.21 14.43 -11.34
N TYR A 204 -0.27 13.11 -11.23
CA TYR A 204 -0.49 12.37 -9.99
C TYR A 204 0.62 11.35 -9.76
N PRO A 205 1.85 11.78 -9.45
CA PRO A 205 3.01 10.90 -9.40
C PRO A 205 3.07 10.15 -8.05
N SER A 206 2.24 9.12 -7.86
CA SER A 206 2.30 8.26 -6.66
C SER A 206 3.68 7.64 -6.48
N HIS A 207 4.20 7.64 -5.25
CA HIS A 207 5.56 7.20 -4.96
C HIS A 207 5.78 6.80 -3.51
N ILE A 208 6.85 6.04 -3.29
CA ILE A 208 7.42 5.79 -1.96
C ILE A 208 8.67 6.64 -1.72
N VAL A 209 8.79 7.17 -0.50
CA VAL A 209 9.94 7.91 0.01
C VAL A 209 10.78 6.96 0.87
N LEU A 210 11.97 6.62 0.39
CA LEU A 210 12.87 5.68 1.03
C LEU A 210 14.10 6.38 1.64
N PRO A 211 14.42 6.16 2.93
CA PRO A 211 15.61 6.67 3.58
C PRO A 211 16.84 5.82 3.22
N ILE A 212 17.37 6.05 2.02
CA ILE A 212 18.55 5.34 1.52
C ILE A 212 19.80 5.83 2.26
N ILE A 213 20.57 4.91 2.84
CA ILE A 213 21.86 5.22 3.46
C ILE A 213 22.97 5.05 2.42
N PRO A 214 23.72 6.11 2.08
CA PRO A 214 24.89 6.01 1.22
C PRO A 214 25.96 5.12 1.89
N ARG A 215 26.62 4.28 1.10
CA ARG A 215 27.82 3.55 1.52
C ARG A 215 29.07 4.22 0.98
#